data_AF-A0A9W6UGF2-F1
#
_entry.id   AF-A0A9W6UGF2-F1
#
_cell.length_a   1.000
_cell.length_b   1.000
_cell.length_c   1.000
_cell.angle_alpha   90.00
_cell.angle_beta   90.00
_cell.angle_gamma   90.00
#
_symmetry.space_group_name_H-M   'P 1'
#
loop_
_entity.id
_entity.type
_entity.pdbx_description
1 polymer ?
#
loop_
_entity_poly.entity_id
_entity_poly.type
_entity_poly.pdbx_seq_one_letter_code
_entity_poly.pdbx_strand_id
1 'polypeptide(L)'
;MPDDLDPSRPDEASRESALLERVEQLETALRSRPAIEQAKGMIMMVHRCDDEQAFRVLIAVSQSSNRKLREVAGEIVAALPADKPLPPDIAAAFDNEVRRLQAAERALDS
;
A
#
# COMPACT_ATOMS: atom_id res chain seq x y z
N MET A 1 23.64 46.60 -20.84
CA MET A 1 24.33 45.30 -20.85
C MET A 1 23.54 44.39 -19.94
N PRO A 2 22.84 43.36 -20.45
CA PRO A 2 22.28 42.34 -19.58
C PRO A 2 23.44 41.45 -19.14
N ASP A 3 23.87 41.69 -17.91
CA ASP A 3 24.61 40.78 -17.05
C ASP A 3 23.56 39.84 -16.48
N ASP A 4 23.43 38.59 -16.97
CA ASP A 4 22.55 37.55 -16.37
C ASP A 4 22.63 36.21 -17.15
N LEU A 5 23.82 35.65 -17.35
CA LEU A 5 23.92 34.23 -17.73
C LEU A 5 24.94 33.53 -16.83
N ASP A 6 24.53 33.23 -15.61
CA ASP A 6 25.23 32.29 -14.73
C ASP A 6 25.08 30.87 -15.31
N PRO A 7 26.16 30.27 -15.86
CA PRO A 7 26.13 28.93 -16.44
C PRO A 7 25.93 27.81 -15.39
N SER A 8 25.87 28.17 -14.10
CA SER A 8 25.65 27.27 -12.98
C SER A 8 24.17 27.08 -12.64
N ARG A 9 23.25 27.79 -13.30
CA ARG A 9 21.80 27.60 -13.14
C ARG A 9 21.40 26.30 -13.85
N PRO A 10 21.02 25.21 -13.15
CA PRO A 10 20.42 24.06 -13.80
C PRO A 10 19.34 24.52 -14.74
N ASP A 11 19.36 24.03 -15.98
CA ASP A 11 18.50 24.49 -17.05
C ASP A 11 17.03 24.49 -16.56
N GLU A 12 16.28 25.54 -16.91
CA GLU A 12 14.94 25.74 -16.38
C GLU A 12 14.01 24.57 -16.72
N ALA A 13 14.23 23.91 -17.86
CA ALA A 13 13.46 22.75 -18.31
C ALA A 13 13.69 21.49 -17.44
N SER A 14 14.91 21.28 -16.94
CA SER A 14 15.30 20.15 -16.10
C SER A 14 14.79 20.34 -14.67
N ARG A 15 14.75 21.59 -14.19
CA ARG A 15 14.06 21.93 -12.94
C ARG A 15 12.55 21.72 -13.05
N GLU A 16 11.95 22.15 -14.16
CA GLU A 16 10.52 21.95 -14.43
C GLU A 16 10.18 20.46 -14.49
N SER A 17 10.96 19.66 -15.24
CA SER A 17 10.80 18.21 -15.32
C SER A 17 10.91 17.53 -13.95
N ALA A 18 11.91 17.90 -13.13
CA ALA A 18 12.09 17.34 -11.79
C ALA A 18 10.93 17.70 -10.85
N LEU A 19 10.35 18.90 -10.99
CA LEU A 19 9.17 19.31 -10.21
C LEU A 19 7.93 18.51 -10.62
N LEU A 20 7.71 18.30 -11.93
CA LEU A 20 6.59 17.50 -12.43
C LEU A 20 6.67 16.04 -11.96
N GLU A 21 7.86 15.44 -12.03
CA GLU A 21 8.08 14.07 -11.51
C GLU A 21 7.79 13.99 -10.01
N ARG A 22 8.21 14.99 -9.24
CA ARG A 22 7.96 15.06 -7.79
C ARG A 22 6.46 15.18 -7.49
N VAL A 23 5.73 15.99 -8.27
CA VAL A 23 4.27 16.12 -8.16
C VAL A 23 3.61 14.77 -8.44
N GLU A 24 3.98 14.08 -9.52
CA GLU A 24 3.41 12.77 -9.86
C GLU A 24 3.65 11.71 -8.78
N GLN A 25 4.85 11.67 -8.20
CA GLN A 25 5.20 10.77 -7.10
C GLN A 25 4.35 11.07 -5.85
N LEU A 26 4.18 12.34 -5.50
CA LEU A 26 3.36 12.77 -4.35
C LEU A 26 1.88 12.44 -4.57
N GLU A 27 1.34 12.73 -5.75
CA GLU A 27 -0.03 12.38 -6.07
C GLU A 27 -0.26 10.87 -6.01
N THR A 28 0.70 10.07 -6.49
CA THR A 28 0.62 8.61 -6.42
C THR A 28 0.61 8.12 -4.98
N ALA A 29 1.46 8.70 -4.12
CA ALA A 29 1.47 8.39 -2.69
C ALA A 29 0.12 8.77 -2.03
N LEU A 30 -0.41 9.96 -2.34
CA LEU A 30 -1.70 10.43 -1.84
C LEU A 30 -2.88 9.56 -2.31
N ARG A 31 -2.85 9.06 -3.55
CA ARG A 31 -3.87 8.13 -4.07
C ARG A 31 -3.83 6.75 -3.38
N SER A 32 -2.67 6.30 -2.95
CA SER A 32 -2.51 4.97 -2.34
C SER A 32 -2.86 4.90 -0.84
N ARG A 33 -2.70 6.01 -0.11
CA ARG A 33 -3.00 6.07 1.34
C ARG A 33 -4.44 5.67 1.70
N PRO A 34 -5.48 6.15 0.99
CA PRO A 34 -6.86 5.75 1.28
C PRO A 34 -7.09 4.24 1.18
N ALA A 35 -6.53 3.58 0.17
CA ALA A 35 -6.73 2.15 -0.03
C ALA A 35 -6.09 1.31 1.08
N ILE A 36 -4.90 1.70 1.55
CA ILE A 36 -4.21 0.98 2.64
C ILE A 36 -5.00 1.09 3.94
N GLU A 37 -5.44 2.29 4.31
CA GLU A 37 -6.22 2.47 5.55
C GLU A 37 -7.60 1.80 5.46
N GLN A 38 -8.26 1.82 4.30
CA GLN A 38 -9.51 1.08 4.08
C GLN A 38 -9.30 -0.43 4.21
N ALA A 39 -8.28 -0.98 3.57
CA ALA A 39 -7.94 -2.39 3.66
C ALA A 39 -7.65 -2.79 5.11
N LYS A 40 -6.88 -1.99 5.86
CA LYS A 40 -6.64 -2.22 7.30
C LYS A 40 -7.96 -2.26 8.07
N GLY A 41 -8.83 -1.27 7.91
CA GLY A 41 -10.14 -1.24 8.58
C GLY A 41 -11.01 -2.46 8.26
N MET A 42 -11.00 -2.94 7.02
CA MET A 42 -11.69 -4.17 6.61
C MET A 42 -11.13 -5.40 7.32
N ILE A 43 -9.80 -5.54 7.36
CA ILE A 43 -9.11 -6.66 8.03
C ILE A 43 -9.44 -6.65 9.52
N MET A 44 -9.32 -5.50 10.18
CA MET A 44 -9.65 -5.33 11.60
C MET A 44 -11.11 -5.73 11.90
N MET A 45 -12.04 -5.31 11.04
CA MET A 45 -13.46 -5.64 11.21
C MET A 45 -13.73 -7.14 11.11
N VAL A 46 -13.16 -7.80 10.09
CA VAL A 46 -13.42 -9.22 9.80
C VAL A 46 -12.67 -10.14 10.76
N HIS A 47 -11.41 -9.83 11.06
CA HIS A 47 -10.52 -10.71 11.83
C HIS A 47 -10.37 -10.29 13.29
N ARG A 48 -11.01 -9.21 13.72
CA ARG A 48 -11.01 -8.72 15.12
C ARG A 48 -9.62 -8.41 15.67
N CYS A 49 -8.69 -8.01 14.80
CA CYS A 49 -7.34 -7.62 15.19
C CYS A 49 -7.19 -6.10 15.31
N ASP A 50 -6.10 -5.65 15.94
CA ASP A 50 -5.74 -4.24 16.03
C ASP A 50 -5.11 -3.69 14.73
N ASP A 51 -4.84 -2.39 14.72
CA ASP A 51 -4.27 -1.66 13.58
C ASP A 51 -2.89 -2.20 13.16
N GLU A 52 -2.04 -2.53 14.13
CA GLU A 52 -0.68 -2.98 13.90
C GLU A 52 -0.68 -4.37 13.27
N GLN A 53 -1.51 -5.27 13.81
CA GLN A 53 -1.74 -6.60 13.27
C GLN A 53 -2.27 -6.53 11.83
N ALA A 54 -3.30 -5.73 11.58
CA ALA A 54 -3.86 -5.58 10.23
C ALA A 54 -2.82 -5.06 9.23
N PHE A 55 -1.99 -4.09 9.64
CA PHE A 55 -0.91 -3.59 8.77
C PHE A 55 0.18 -4.64 8.51
N ARG A 56 0.55 -5.43 9.52
CA ARG A 56 1.49 -6.55 9.36
C ARG A 56 0.97 -7.59 8.37
N VAL A 57 -0.34 -7.90 8.38
CA VAL A 57 -0.97 -8.79 7.38
C VAL A 57 -0.75 -8.24 5.98
N LEU A 58 -1.05 -6.96 5.74
CA LEU A 58 -0.87 -6.36 4.41
C LEU A 58 0.59 -6.42 3.93
N ILE A 59 1.55 -6.17 4.81
CA ILE A 59 2.99 -6.29 4.50
C ILE A 59 3.35 -7.73 4.13
N ALA A 60 2.94 -8.70 4.96
CA ALA A 60 3.24 -10.12 4.74
C ALA A 60 2.62 -10.63 3.42
N VAL A 61 1.39 -10.21 3.11
CA VAL A 61 0.71 -10.54 1.85
C VAL A 61 1.42 -9.91 0.66
N SER A 62 1.80 -8.64 0.76
CA SER A 62 2.57 -7.94 -0.28
C SER A 62 3.89 -8.64 -0.58
N GLN A 63 4.63 -9.04 0.45
CA GLN A 63 5.89 -9.79 0.28
C GLN A 63 5.66 -11.17 -0.33
N SER A 64 4.66 -11.91 0.17
CA SER A 64 4.38 -13.29 -0.27
C SER A 64 3.83 -13.36 -1.70
N SER A 65 3.06 -12.36 -2.12
CA SER A 65 2.53 -12.24 -3.49
C SER A 65 3.51 -11.55 -4.46
N ASN A 66 4.63 -11.01 -3.95
CA ASN A 66 5.56 -10.19 -4.73
C ASN A 66 4.87 -9.01 -5.44
N ARG A 67 3.90 -8.38 -4.76
CA ARG A 67 3.14 -7.23 -5.26
C ARG A 67 3.35 -6.02 -4.38
N LYS A 68 3.19 -4.82 -4.96
CA LYS A 68 3.31 -3.59 -4.17
C LYS A 68 2.18 -3.52 -3.16
N LEU A 69 2.48 -3.08 -1.93
CA LEU A 69 1.51 -2.96 -0.84
C LEU A 69 0.22 -2.21 -1.25
N ARG A 70 0.36 -1.11 -2.01
CA ARG A 70 -0.77 -0.34 -2.54
C ARG A 70 -1.67 -1.12 -3.50
N GLU A 71 -1.10 -2.03 -4.28
CA GLU A 71 -1.84 -2.87 -5.22
C GLU A 71 -2.61 -3.93 -4.45
N VAL A 72 -1.97 -4.57 -3.47
CA VAL A 72 -2.65 -5.51 -2.55
C VAL A 72 -3.83 -4.86 -1.85
N ALA A 73 -3.61 -3.69 -1.26
CA ALA A 73 -4.67 -2.94 -0.59
C ALA A 73 -5.81 -2.57 -1.55
N GLY A 74 -5.49 -2.14 -2.78
CA GLY A 74 -6.49 -1.84 -3.81
C GLY A 74 -7.34 -3.05 -4.20
N GLU A 75 -6.73 -4.23 -4.36
CA GLU A 75 -7.46 -5.46 -4.68
C GLU A 75 -8.39 -5.89 -3.53
N ILE A 76 -7.91 -5.76 -2.28
CA ILE A 76 -8.70 -6.03 -1.07
C ILE A 76 -9.93 -5.12 -1.01
N VAL A 77 -9.74 -3.81 -1.20
CA VAL A 77 -10.85 -2.84 -1.22
C VAL A 77 -11.82 -3.12 -2.36
N ALA A 78 -11.31 -3.51 -3.54
CA ALA A 78 -12.14 -3.78 -4.71
C ALA A 78 -12.94 -5.10 -4.61
N ALA A 79 -12.54 -6.04 -3.74
CA ALA A 79 -13.19 -7.34 -3.61
C ALA A 79 -14.57 -7.26 -2.92
N LEU A 80 -14.74 -6.37 -1.93
CA LEU A 80 -15.99 -6.28 -1.15
C LEU A 80 -17.22 -5.83 -1.98
N PRO A 81 -17.16 -4.80 -2.83
CA PRO A 81 -18.35 -4.31 -3.52
C PRO A 81 -18.80 -5.16 -4.71
N ALA A 82 -17.98 -6.11 -5.19
CA ALA A 82 -18.13 -6.67 -6.53
C ALA A 82 -18.31 -8.20 -6.59
N ASP A 83 -18.37 -8.90 -5.44
CA ASP A 83 -18.29 -10.37 -5.36
C ASP A 83 -17.11 -10.93 -6.21
N LYS A 84 -16.11 -10.07 -6.42
CA LYS A 84 -14.96 -10.33 -7.27
C LYS A 84 -13.95 -11.07 -6.40
N PRO A 85 -13.52 -12.28 -6.81
CA PRO A 85 -12.51 -13.00 -6.06
C PRO A 85 -11.21 -12.20 -6.06
N LEU A 86 -10.53 -12.22 -4.91
CA LEU A 86 -9.15 -11.75 -4.85
C LEU A 86 -8.29 -12.54 -5.84
N PRO A 87 -7.25 -11.91 -6.41
CA PRO A 87 -6.21 -12.61 -7.13
C PRO A 87 -5.70 -13.81 -6.30
N PRO A 88 -5.52 -15.01 -6.89
CA PRO A 88 -5.25 -16.23 -6.12
C PRO A 88 -4.00 -16.16 -5.24
N ASP A 89 -2.98 -15.44 -5.71
CA ASP A 89 -1.74 -15.15 -4.99
C ASP A 89 -2.00 -14.32 -3.72
N ILE A 90 -2.84 -13.28 -3.83
CA ILE A 90 -3.24 -12.46 -2.68
C ILE A 90 -4.12 -13.27 -1.74
N ALA A 91 -5.14 -13.97 -2.26
CA ALA A 91 -6.06 -14.75 -1.45
C ALA A 91 -5.33 -15.81 -0.61
N ALA A 92 -4.46 -16.60 -1.25
CA ALA A 92 -3.69 -17.63 -0.56
C ALA A 92 -2.73 -17.04 0.49
N ALA A 93 -2.02 -15.97 0.16
CA ALA A 93 -1.13 -15.31 1.11
C ALA A 93 -1.89 -14.73 2.31
N PHE A 94 -3.05 -14.12 2.05
CA PHE A 94 -3.90 -13.54 3.08
C PHE A 94 -4.47 -14.62 4.03
N ASP A 95 -5.01 -15.70 3.47
CA ASP A 95 -5.54 -16.84 4.25
C ASP A 95 -4.47 -17.50 5.13
N ASN A 96 -3.22 -17.57 4.66
CA ASN A 96 -2.12 -18.12 5.43
C ASN A 96 -1.76 -17.21 6.61
N GLU A 97 -1.75 -15.89 6.39
CA GLU A 97 -1.36 -14.94 7.42
C GLU A 97 -2.44 -14.77 8.50
N VAL A 98 -3.71 -14.73 8.10
CA VAL A 98 -4.84 -14.76 9.05
C VAL A 98 -4.79 -16.02 9.92
N ARG A 99 -4.53 -17.19 9.32
CA ARG A 99 -4.40 -18.44 10.08
C ARG A 99 -3.27 -18.38 11.11
N ARG A 100 -2.14 -17.74 10.77
CA ARG A 100 -1.02 -17.54 11.72
C ARG A 100 -1.40 -16.63 12.87
N LEU A 101 -2.06 -15.51 12.60
CA LEU A 101 -2.53 -14.60 13.66
C LEU A 101 -3.46 -15.32 14.64
N GLN A 102 -4.46 -16.04 14.13
CA GLN A 102 -5.41 -16.78 14.96
C GLN A 102 -4.76 -17.90 15.77
N ALA A 103 -3.74 -18.56 15.21
CA ALA A 103 -2.99 -19.58 15.94
C ALA A 103 -2.16 -18.97 17.08
N ALA A 104 -1.58 -17.79 16.86
CA ALA A 104 -0.81 -17.08 17.89
C ALA A 104 -1.70 -16.59 19.05
N GLU A 105 -2.88 -16.03 18.76
CA GLU A 105 -3.83 -15.61 19.79
C GLU A 105 -4.29 -16.79 20.67
N ARG A 106 -4.66 -17.93 20.06
CA ARG A 106 -5.07 -19.12 20.82
C ARG A 106 -3.99 -19.68 21.73
N ALA A 107 -2.71 -19.50 21.37
CA ALA A 107 -1.58 -19.95 22.19
C ALA A 107 -1.27 -18.99 23.35
N LEU A 108 -1.73 -17.73 23.28
CA LEU A 108 -1.62 -16.76 24.37
C LEU A 108 -2.72 -16.93 25.41
N ASP A 109 -3.90 -17.40 24.99
CA ASP A 109 -5.05 -17.64 25.85
C ASP A 109 -5.02 -19.01 26.57
N SER A 110 -4.01 -19.85 26.28
CA SER A 110 -3.85 -21.21 26.83
C SER A 110 -2.75 -21.30 27.89
#